data_AF-A0A7K2VDF1-F1
#
_entry.id   AF-A0A7K2VDF1-F1
#
_cell.length_a   1.000
_cell.length_b   1.000
_cell.length_c   1.000
_cell.angle_alpha   90.00
_cell.angle_beta   90.00
_cell.angle_gamma   90.00
#
_symmetry.space_group_name_H-M   'P 1'
#
loop_
_entity.id
_entity.type
_entity.pdbx_description
1 polymer ?
#
loop_
_entity_poly.entity_id
_entity_poly.type
_entity_poly.pdbx_seq_one_letter_code
_entity_poly.pdbx_strand_id
1 'polypeptide(L)'
;VGALYARGRRVRLSGPLVAVGRRPPEPLPRRLRADAGRAAYALTAGVRPVLVLVDPAEVRVAGDAGGLRVLRETELPGLARPGTVLRPSEVEALYARARDRRTWARL
;
A
#
# COMPACT_ATOMS: atom_id res chain seq x y z
N VAL A 1 -3.66 1.98 0.95
CA VAL A 1 -2.50 2.56 0.23
C VAL A 1 -1.86 3.59 1.14
N GLY A 2 -0.53 3.60 1.27
CA GLY A 2 0.20 4.64 1.99
C GLY A 2 1.06 5.48 1.04
N ALA A 3 1.23 6.76 1.33
CA ALA A 3 2.10 7.66 0.58
C ALA A 3 3.27 8.13 1.45
N LEU A 4 4.47 8.14 0.89
CA LEU A 4 5.69 8.64 1.50
C LEU A 4 6.28 9.75 0.65
N TYR A 5 6.25 10.96 1.19
CA TYR A 5 6.77 12.15 0.54
C TYR A 5 8.28 12.27 0.76
N ALA A 6 9.05 11.92 -0.27
CA ALA A 6 10.50 11.94 -0.22
C ALA A 6 11.07 13.36 -0.40
N ARG A 7 10.40 14.24 -1.18
CA ARG A 7 10.79 15.65 -1.40
C ARG A 7 12.22 15.78 -1.93
N GLY A 8 12.51 15.13 -3.06
CA GLY A 8 13.83 15.09 -3.69
C GLY A 8 14.91 14.37 -2.87
N ARG A 9 14.53 13.53 -1.91
CA ARG A 9 15.50 12.77 -1.08
C ARG A 9 15.55 11.30 -1.50
N ARG A 10 16.70 10.67 -1.22
CA ARG A 10 16.89 9.23 -1.41
C ARG A 10 15.99 8.44 -0.45
N VAL A 11 15.31 7.43 -0.97
CA VAL A 11 14.54 6.45 -0.21
C VAL A 11 15.29 5.12 -0.19
N ARG A 12 15.43 4.51 0.98
CA ARG A 12 15.98 3.16 1.15
C ARG A 12 14.96 2.28 1.85
N LEU A 13 14.61 1.16 1.23
CA LEU A 13 13.85 0.08 1.82
C LEU A 13 14.81 -1.07 2.13
N SER A 14 14.81 -1.53 3.38
CA SER A 14 15.61 -2.67 3.81
C SER A 14 14.79 -3.48 4.80
N GLY A 15 14.25 -4.61 4.35
CA GLY A 15 13.35 -5.45 5.13
C GLY A 15 12.13 -4.67 5.68
N PRO A 16 11.91 -4.61 7.00
CA PRO A 16 10.74 -3.96 7.58
C PRO A 16 10.86 -2.43 7.70
N LEU A 17 11.97 -1.82 7.29
CA LEU A 17 12.28 -0.40 7.52
C LEU A 17 12.33 0.41 6.23
N VAL A 18 11.94 1.67 6.34
CA VAL A 18 12.05 2.68 5.29
C VAL A 18 12.80 3.90 5.83
N ALA A 19 13.84 4.32 5.13
CA ALA A 19 14.60 5.53 5.44
C ALA A 19 14.47 6.56 4.33
N VAL A 20 14.35 7.85 4.68
CA VAL A 20 14.28 8.98 3.75
C VAL A 20 15.40 9.98 4.05
N GLY A 21 16.34 10.14 3.11
CA GLY A 21 17.50 10.99 3.27
C GLY A 21 18.33 10.59 4.48
N ARG A 22 18.47 11.50 5.45
CA ARG A 22 19.18 11.30 6.72
C ARG A 22 18.24 11.06 7.92
N ARG A 23 16.94 10.92 7.68
CA ARG A 23 15.97 10.67 8.77
C ARG A 23 16.15 9.27 9.35
N PRO A 24 15.85 9.06 10.64
CA PRO A 24 15.79 7.74 11.24
C PRO A 24 14.89 6.80 10.42
N PRO A 25 15.27 5.53 10.20
CA PRO A 25 14.41 4.56 9.53
C PRO A 25 13.13 4.28 10.33
N GLU A 26 12.01 4.13 9.63
CA GLU A 26 10.69 3.90 10.23
C GLU A 26 10.09 2.55 9.78
N PRO A 27 9.31 1.85 10.65
CA PRO A 27 8.69 0.58 10.33
C PRO A 27 7.39 0.70 9.51
N LEU A 28 7.36 1.60 8.52
CA LEU A 28 6.19 1.88 7.68
C LEU A 28 5.63 0.63 6.96
N PRO A 29 6.46 -0.29 6.40
CA PRO A 29 5.99 -1.53 5.79
C PRO A 29 5.16 -2.40 6.75
N ARG A 30 5.55 -2.48 8.02
CA ARG A 30 4.80 -3.25 9.03
C ARG A 30 3.41 -2.68 9.25
N ARG A 31 3.27 -1.35 9.33
CA ARG A 31 1.97 -0.68 9.51
C ARG A 31 1.06 -0.91 8.31
N LEU A 32 1.58 -0.74 7.10
CA LEU A 32 0.80 -0.97 5.87
C LEU A 32 0.31 -2.41 5.72
N ARG A 33 1.11 -3.40 6.13
CA ARG A 33 0.67 -4.80 6.16
C ARG A 33 -0.45 -5.02 7.17
N ALA A 34 -0.34 -4.44 8.37
CA ALA A 34 -1.40 -4.53 9.37
C ALA A 34 -2.70 -3.89 8.85
N ASP A 35 -2.61 -2.74 8.19
CA ASP A 35 -3.77 -2.07 7.60
C ASP A 35 -4.40 -2.89 6.48
N ALA A 36 -3.59 -3.48 5.59
CA ALA A 36 -4.06 -4.39 4.55
C ALA A 36 -4.71 -5.66 5.13
N GLY A 37 -4.15 -6.22 6.21
CA GLY A 37 -4.72 -7.37 6.91
C GLY A 37 -6.09 -7.06 7.52
N ARG A 38 -6.22 -5.91 8.21
CA ARG A 38 -7.51 -5.45 8.74
C ARG A 38 -8.52 -5.22 7.62
N ALA A 39 -8.11 -4.59 6.51
CA ALA A 39 -8.99 -4.39 5.36
C ALA A 39 -9.41 -5.70 4.69
N ALA A 40 -8.48 -6.66 4.52
CA ALA A 40 -8.78 -7.97 3.96
C ALA A 40 -9.81 -8.71 4.81
N TYR A 41 -9.65 -8.67 6.13
CA TYR A 41 -10.62 -9.23 7.07
C TYR A 41 -11.97 -8.54 6.98
N ALA A 42 -11.99 -7.20 7.06
CA ALA A 42 -13.23 -6.43 7.03
C ALA A 42 -14.01 -6.59 5.73
N LEU A 43 -13.34 -6.70 4.58
CA LEU A 43 -13.96 -6.81 3.27
C LEU A 43 -14.18 -8.27 2.82
N THR A 44 -13.52 -9.22 3.49
CA THR A 44 -13.46 -10.64 3.08
C THR A 44 -12.98 -10.79 1.63
N ALA A 45 -11.99 -9.98 1.28
CA ALA A 45 -11.42 -9.87 -0.05
C ALA A 45 -9.90 -9.77 0.02
N GLY A 46 -9.21 -10.20 -1.04
CA GLY A 46 -7.75 -10.07 -1.12
C GLY A 46 -7.31 -8.60 -1.21
N VAL A 47 -6.64 -8.09 -0.18
CA VAL A 47 -6.09 -6.73 -0.15
C VAL A 47 -4.57 -6.79 -0.12
N ARG A 48 -3.91 -6.14 -1.07
CA ARG A 48 -2.43 -6.04 -1.13
C ARG A 48 -1.96 -4.68 -0.64
N PRO A 49 -0.97 -4.61 0.27
CA PRO A 49 -0.43 -3.34 0.72
C PRO A 49 0.41 -2.67 -0.38
N VAL A 50 0.22 -1.36 -0.54
CA VAL A 50 0.96 -0.53 -1.52
C VAL A 50 1.54 0.68 -0.81
N LEU A 51 2.84 0.93 -1.03
CA LEU A 51 3.54 2.14 -0.64
C LEU A 51 3.91 2.96 -1.87
N VAL A 52 3.41 4.18 -1.94
CA VAL A 52 3.69 5.14 -3.02
C VAL A 52 4.76 6.10 -2.56
N LEU A 53 5.83 6.23 -3.35
CA LEU A 53 6.92 7.18 -3.14
C LEU A 53 6.66 8.41 -4.00
N VAL A 54 6.44 9.55 -3.34
CA VAL A 54 6.18 10.84 -3.98
C VAL A 54 7.48 11.63 -4.02
N ASP A 55 7.88 12.05 -5.22
CA ASP A 55 9.10 12.82 -5.48
C ASP A 55 10.40 12.24 -4.83
N PRO A 56 10.77 10.96 -5.09
CA PRO A 56 12.05 10.42 -4.63
C PRO A 56 13.18 10.78 -5.61
N ALA A 57 14.30 11.31 -5.11
CA ALA A 57 15.49 11.51 -5.95
C ALA A 57 16.15 10.19 -6.36
N GLU A 58 16.08 9.18 -5.49
CA GLU A 58 16.63 7.85 -5.75
C GLU A 58 15.89 6.84 -4.86
N VAL A 59 15.64 5.64 -5.39
CA VAL A 59 14.99 4.55 -4.64
C VAL A 59 15.91 3.34 -4.64
N ARG A 60 16.26 2.84 -3.45
CA ARG A 60 16.97 1.57 -3.28
C ARG A 60 16.11 0.61 -2.48
N VAL A 61 15.90 -0.59 -3.01
CA VAL A 61 15.20 -1.68 -2.32
C VAL A 61 16.21 -2.80 -2.12
N ALA A 62 16.53 -3.09 -0.87
CA ALA A 62 17.41 -4.19 -0.49
C ALA A 62 16.56 -5.36 0.02
N GLY A 63 16.68 -6.50 -0.67
CA GLY A 63 15.91 -7.72 -0.35
C GLY A 63 14.44 -7.65 -0.80
N ASP A 64 13.63 -8.57 -0.27
CA ASP A 64 12.18 -8.49 -0.47
C ASP A 64 11.60 -7.31 0.32
N ALA A 65 10.58 -6.66 -0.24
CA ALA A 65 9.80 -5.66 0.49
C ALA A 65 8.73 -6.34 1.40
N GLY A 66 8.93 -7.62 1.76
CA GLY A 66 8.00 -8.46 2.51
C GLY A 66 6.56 -8.39 2.01
N GLY A 67 6.32 -8.59 0.72
CA GLY A 67 4.97 -8.54 0.12
C GLY A 67 4.34 -7.16 -0.01
N LEU A 68 5.08 -6.07 0.26
CA LEU A 68 4.67 -4.70 -0.03
C LEU A 68 4.96 -4.37 -1.49
N ARG A 69 3.97 -3.88 -2.22
CA ARG A 69 4.20 -3.31 -3.55
C ARG A 69 4.65 -1.85 -3.40
N VAL A 70 5.88 -1.55 -3.78
CA VAL A 70 6.43 -0.19 -3.77
C VAL A 70 6.28 0.39 -5.17
N LEU A 71 5.70 1.59 -5.27
CA LEU A 71 5.48 2.31 -6.51
C LEU A 71 6.00 3.73 -6.38
N ARG A 72 6.49 4.31 -7.47
CA ARG A 72 6.59 5.76 -7.64
C ARG A 72 5.22 6.31 -8.03
N GLU A 73 4.98 7.58 -7.78
CA GLU A 73 3.75 8.26 -8.21
C GLU A 73 3.46 8.08 -9.71
N THR A 74 4.49 8.14 -10.55
CA THR A 74 4.40 7.93 -12.00
C THR A 74 3.95 6.52 -12.40
N GLU A 75 4.03 5.55 -11.49
CA GLU A 75 3.65 4.16 -11.71
C GLU A 75 2.21 3.85 -11.24
N LEU A 76 1.54 4.82 -10.60
CA LEU A 76 0.15 4.68 -10.14
C LEU A 76 -0.83 4.31 -11.26
N PRO A 77 -0.76 4.87 -12.49
CA PRO A 77 -1.64 4.44 -13.58
C PRO A 77 -1.52 2.94 -13.89
N GLY A 78 -0.38 2.32 -13.58
CA GLY A 78 -0.17 0.88 -13.72
C GLY A 78 -1.02 0.01 -12.79
N LEU A 79 -1.65 0.59 -11.76
CA LEU A 79 -2.63 -0.10 -10.90
C LEU A 79 -3.98 -0.31 -11.58
N ALA A 80 -4.33 0.53 -12.57
CA ALA A 80 -5.57 0.41 -13.33
C ALA A 80 -5.48 -0.69 -14.41
N ARG A 81 -4.30 -1.31 -14.60
CA ARG A 81 -4.14 -2.41 -15.55
C ARG A 81 -5.09 -3.55 -15.16
N PRO A 82 -5.93 -4.03 -16.09
CA PRO A 82 -6.87 -5.11 -15.80
C PRO A 82 -6.12 -6.35 -15.29
N GLY A 83 -6.47 -6.79 -14.09
CA GLY A 83 -6.15 -8.13 -13.60
C GLY A 83 -7.33 -9.06 -13.83
N THR A 84 -7.55 -10.02 -12.92
CA THR A 84 -8.83 -10.74 -12.84
C THR A 84 -9.95 -9.73 -12.55
N VAL A 85 -10.91 -9.63 -13.47
CA VAL A 85 -12.04 -8.69 -13.36
C VAL A 85 -13.14 -9.32 -12.50
N LEU A 86 -13.59 -8.60 -11.48
CA LEU A 86 -14.74 -8.99 -10.68
C LEU A 86 -16.04 -8.81 -11.49
N ARG A 87 -17.04 -9.66 -11.24
CA ARG A 87 -18.37 -9.45 -11.82
C ARG A 87 -18.97 -8.15 -11.30
N PRO A 88 -19.82 -7.44 -12.08
CA PRO A 88 -20.45 -6.20 -11.61
C PRO A 88 -21.12 -6.33 -10.25
N SER A 89 -21.81 -7.43 -9.98
CA SER A 89 -22.43 -7.70 -8.66
C SER A 89 -21.42 -7.85 -7.53
N GLU A 90 -20.25 -8.43 -7.79
CA GLU A 90 -19.16 -8.55 -6.81
C GLU A 90 -18.50 -7.20 -6.54
N VAL A 91 -18.37 -6.35 -7.56
CA VAL A 91 -17.91 -4.97 -7.43
C VAL A 91 -18.86 -4.19 -6.52
N GLU A 92 -20.16 -4.24 -6.80
CA GLU A 92 -21.17 -3.54 -5.98
C GLU A 92 -21.18 -4.05 -4.53
N ALA A 93 -21.13 -5.37 -4.32
CA ALA A 93 -21.07 -5.96 -2.98
C ALA A 93 -19.82 -5.51 -2.21
N LEU A 94 -18.66 -5.49 -2.87
CA LEU A 94 -17.40 -5.02 -2.28
C LEU A 94 -17.48 -3.53 -1.92
N TYR A 95 -18.01 -2.70 -2.83
CA TYR A 95 -18.18 -1.27 -2.59
C TYR A 95 -19.15 -0.97 -1.44
N ALA A 96 -20.29 -1.66 -1.39
CA ALA A 96 -21.26 -1.50 -0.31
C ALA A 96 -20.62 -1.79 1.05
N ARG A 97 -19.86 -2.90 1.14
CA ARG A 97 -19.15 -3.28 2.37
C ARG A 97 -18.05 -2.30 2.76
N ALA A 98 -17.27 -1.82 1.78
CA ALA A 98 -16.22 -0.84 2.01
C ALA A 98 -16.76 0.51 2.48
N ARG A 99 -17.97 0.89 2.07
CA ARG A 99 -18.59 2.17 2.46
C ARG A 99 -19.38 2.11 3.77
N ASP A 100 -19.80 0.92 4.20
CA ASP A 100 -20.48 0.74 5.48
C ASP A 100 -19.51 1.00 6.64
N ARG A 101 -19.77 2.06 7.42
CA ARG A 101 -18.98 2.40 8.62
C ARG A 101 -19.00 1.29 9.68
N ARG A 102 -20.07 0.50 9.75
CA ARG A 102 -20.17 -0.63 10.70
C ARG A 102 -19.18 -1.73 10.39
N THR A 103 -18.79 -1.90 9.13
CA THR A 103 -17.71 -2.82 8.72
C THR A 103 -16.41 -2.48 9.43
N TRP A 104 -16.10 -1.19 9.55
CA TRP A 104 -14.84 -0.71 10.10
C TRP A 104 -14.88 -0.55 11.62
N ALA A 105 -16.03 -0.24 12.20
CA ALA A 105 -16.20 -0.06 13.65
C ALA A 105 -16.02 -1.35 14.47
N ARG A 106 -15.97 -2.52 13.82
CA ARG A 106 -15.83 -3.85 14.44
C ARG A 106 -14.39 -4.39 14.40
N LEU A 107 -13.44 -3.60 13.89
CA LEU A 107 -12.02 -3.97 13.73
C LEU A 107 -11.14 -3.49 14.89
#